data_AF-A0A3M1IAP6-F1
#
_entry.id   AF-A0A3M1IAP6-F1
#
_cell.length_a   1.000
_cell.length_b   1.000
_cell.length_c   1.000
_cell.angle_alpha   90.00
_cell.angle_beta   90.00
_cell.angle_gamma   90.00
#
_symmetry.space_group_name_H-M   'P 1'
#
loop_
_entity.id
_entity.type
_entity.pdbx_description
1 polymer ?
#
loop_
_entity_poly.entity_id
_entity_poly.type
_entity_poly.pdbx_seq_one_letter_code
_entity_poly.pdbx_strand_id
1 'polypeptide(L)'
;MKQTFSPLSFVAALLLSAAPLAWAQAQGTVPQRRGVVALGRSSAKPLSQNYEITVSVTSAGRVVGEMRQLTCSPQLSFSGPLSLAPTAFSLSLYGSLTEENASLLLEYRIGLTSPAVTVTTSPSSAPRAVSTQQAQQTCEGMLRVKLDTSYQLLKVGDLACALTISKAP
;
A
#
# COMPACT_ATOMS: atom_id res chain seq x y z
N MET A 1 -19.49 53.55 -31.65
CA MET A 1 -18.05 53.34 -31.36
C MET A 1 -17.78 51.84 -31.44
N LYS A 2 -16.89 51.46 -32.37
CA LYS A 2 -16.38 50.10 -32.59
C LYS A 2 -15.20 49.86 -31.62
N GLN A 3 -15.09 48.66 -31.04
CA GLN A 3 -13.86 47.84 -31.18
C GLN A 3 -14.05 46.40 -30.64
N THR A 4 -13.73 45.48 -31.54
CA THR A 4 -13.48 44.03 -31.46
C THR A 4 -12.06 43.72 -30.95
N PHE A 5 -11.82 42.53 -30.37
CA PHE A 5 -10.63 41.63 -30.48
C PHE A 5 -10.78 40.54 -29.36
N SER A 6 -11.14 39.28 -29.62
CA SER A 6 -10.46 38.11 -30.23
C SER A 6 -9.40 37.39 -29.34
N PRO A 7 -9.31 36.04 -29.38
CA PRO A 7 -8.64 35.17 -28.39
C PRO A 7 -7.22 34.76 -28.79
N LEU A 8 -6.38 34.38 -27.81
CA LEU A 8 -5.04 33.83 -28.04
C LEU A 8 -4.99 32.33 -27.71
N SER A 9 -4.98 31.53 -28.78
CA SER A 9 -4.54 30.14 -28.80
C SER A 9 -3.02 30.07 -28.55
N PHE A 10 -2.57 29.16 -27.69
CA PHE A 10 -1.17 28.73 -27.67
C PHE A 10 -1.03 27.43 -28.44
N VAL A 11 -0.36 27.54 -29.59
CA VAL A 11 0.18 26.45 -30.40
C VAL A 11 1.48 26.02 -29.73
N ALA A 12 1.62 24.74 -29.35
CA ALA A 12 2.90 24.17 -28.95
C ALA A 12 3.33 23.14 -30.00
N ALA A 13 4.54 23.36 -30.51
CA ALA A 13 5.10 22.79 -31.72
C ALA A 13 5.38 21.29 -31.63
N LEU A 14 5.03 20.59 -32.73
CA LEU A 14 5.58 19.30 -33.11
C LEU A 14 7.08 19.48 -33.43
N LEU A 15 7.95 18.79 -32.72
CA LEU A 15 9.33 18.54 -33.17
C LEU A 15 9.43 17.08 -33.62
N LEU A 16 9.44 16.90 -34.95
CA LEU A 16 9.98 15.73 -35.62
C LEU A 16 11.49 15.68 -35.36
N SER A 17 12.01 14.56 -34.84
CA SER A 17 13.40 14.18 -35.12
C SER A 17 13.50 12.69 -35.39
N ALA A 18 14.14 12.40 -36.52
CA ALA A 18 14.32 11.13 -37.20
C ALA A 18 14.93 10.00 -36.35
N ALA A 19 14.59 8.77 -36.74
CA ALA A 19 15.26 7.53 -36.34
C ALA A 19 16.73 7.49 -36.80
N PRO A 20 17.52 6.53 -36.28
CA PRO A 20 17.80 5.37 -37.13
C PRO A 20 17.67 4.01 -36.44
N LEU A 21 17.28 3.01 -37.24
CA LEU A 21 17.43 1.58 -36.96
C LEU A 21 18.92 1.25 -36.75
N ALA A 22 19.25 0.54 -35.67
CA ALA A 22 20.50 -0.19 -35.54
C ALA A 22 20.17 -1.63 -35.12
N TRP A 23 20.30 -2.54 -36.09
CA TRP A 23 20.32 -3.99 -35.88
C TRP A 23 21.71 -4.37 -35.38
N ALA A 24 21.81 -4.89 -34.15
CA ALA A 24 23.01 -5.54 -33.67
C ALA A 24 22.61 -6.79 -32.87
N GLN A 25 22.83 -7.95 -33.48
CA GLN A 25 22.81 -9.25 -32.81
C GLN A 25 24.01 -9.37 -31.88
N ALA A 26 23.77 -9.74 -30.62
CA ALA A 26 24.74 -10.43 -29.78
C ALA A 26 23.99 -11.31 -28.78
N GLN A 27 24.24 -12.62 -28.86
CA GLN A 27 23.74 -13.64 -27.94
C GLN A 27 24.48 -13.52 -26.59
N GLY A 28 23.76 -13.66 -25.48
CA GLY A 28 24.35 -13.70 -24.14
C GLY A 28 23.32 -13.65 -23.02
N THR A 29 22.84 -14.84 -22.64
CA THR A 29 22.28 -15.29 -21.34
C THR A 29 21.93 -14.29 -20.20
N VAL A 30 20.78 -14.59 -19.55
CA VAL A 30 20.31 -14.31 -18.16
C VAL A 30 19.16 -13.29 -18.03
N PRO A 31 18.08 -13.58 -17.25
CA PRO A 31 16.73 -13.15 -17.58
C PRO A 31 16.33 -11.78 -17.02
N GLN A 32 15.33 -11.22 -17.71
CA GLN A 32 14.47 -10.08 -17.38
C GLN A 32 14.63 -9.47 -15.97
N ARG A 33 15.27 -8.30 -15.92
CA ARG A 33 14.88 -7.25 -14.97
C ARG A 33 13.45 -6.85 -15.29
N ARG A 34 12.49 -7.37 -14.53
CA ARG A 34 11.14 -6.79 -14.45
C ARG A 34 11.31 -5.29 -14.21
N GLY A 35 10.89 -4.49 -15.19
CA GLY A 35 10.84 -3.05 -15.06
C GLY A 35 10.07 -2.71 -13.81
N VAL A 36 10.76 -2.09 -12.85
CA VAL A 36 10.09 -1.29 -11.83
C VAL A 36 9.41 -0.19 -12.62
N VAL A 37 8.10 -0.34 -12.83
CA VAL A 37 7.24 0.78 -13.19
C VAL A 37 7.39 1.74 -12.03
N ALA A 38 8.24 2.75 -12.21
CA ALA A 38 8.30 3.91 -11.34
C ALA A 38 6.96 4.64 -11.55
N LEU A 39 5.93 4.19 -10.82
CA LEU A 39 4.73 4.96 -10.58
C LEU A 39 5.19 6.35 -10.11
N GLY A 40 4.65 7.37 -10.78
CA GLY A 40 5.17 8.73 -10.82
C GLY A 40 5.75 9.19 -9.50
N ARG A 41 6.95 9.79 -9.56
CA ARG A 41 7.52 10.57 -8.47
C ARG A 41 6.56 11.72 -8.16
N SER A 42 5.60 11.47 -7.28
CA SER A 42 5.01 12.55 -6.51
C SER A 42 6.16 13.18 -5.75
N SER A 43 6.51 14.40 -6.10
CA SER A 43 7.49 15.22 -5.39
C SER A 43 6.89 15.63 -4.04
N ALA A 44 6.60 14.64 -3.20
CA ALA A 44 6.11 14.84 -1.86
C ALA A 44 7.32 15.19 -0.98
N LYS A 45 7.25 16.35 -0.34
CA LYS A 45 8.28 16.84 0.57
C LYS A 45 8.56 15.76 1.63
N PRO A 46 9.83 15.44 1.92
CA PRO A 46 10.15 14.51 2.99
C PRO A 46 9.59 15.01 4.31
N LEU A 47 9.25 14.07 5.19
CA LEU A 47 8.79 14.37 6.54
C LEU A 47 9.90 15.07 7.33
N SER A 48 9.55 15.93 8.28
CA SER A 48 10.52 16.71 9.05
C SER A 48 11.44 15.86 9.93
N GLN A 49 11.03 14.63 10.23
CA GLN A 49 11.76 13.67 11.06
C GLN A 49 11.39 12.23 10.68
N ASN A 50 12.13 11.27 11.21
CA ASN A 50 11.81 9.85 11.09
C ASN A 50 10.65 9.49 12.03
N TYR A 51 9.71 8.69 11.52
CA TYR A 51 8.62 8.12 12.30
C TYR A 51 8.70 6.60 12.28
N GLU A 52 8.34 6.00 13.40
CA GLU A 52 8.09 4.56 13.50
C GLU A 52 6.58 4.33 13.47
N ILE A 53 6.12 3.59 12.47
CA ILE A 53 4.72 3.24 12.30
C ILE A 53 4.56 1.81 12.73
N THR A 54 3.75 1.60 13.75
CA THR A 54 3.44 0.28 14.29
C THR A 54 1.97 -0.03 14.03
N VAL A 55 1.71 -1.16 13.36
CA VAL A 55 0.36 -1.71 13.23
C VAL A 55 0.30 -2.99 14.03
N SER A 56 -0.49 -3.00 15.09
CA SER A 56 -0.75 -4.16 15.91
C SER A 56 -2.09 -4.78 15.54
N VAL A 57 -2.13 -6.11 15.52
CA VAL A 57 -3.36 -6.87 15.37
C VAL A 57 -3.62 -7.54 16.71
N THR A 58 -4.81 -7.30 17.23
CA THR A 58 -5.27 -7.85 18.50
C THR A 58 -6.42 -8.83 18.27
N SER A 59 -6.46 -9.90 19.06
CA SER A 59 -7.57 -10.85 19.11
C SER A 59 -7.97 -11.04 20.57
N ALA A 60 -9.27 -10.89 20.89
CA ALA A 60 -9.79 -10.98 22.25
C ALA A 60 -8.99 -10.17 23.29
N GLY A 61 -8.51 -8.97 22.89
CA GLY A 61 -7.74 -8.07 23.75
C GLY A 61 -6.25 -8.38 23.90
N ARG A 62 -5.73 -9.43 23.23
CA ARG A 62 -4.29 -9.74 23.22
C ARG A 62 -3.66 -9.35 21.89
N VAL A 63 -2.46 -8.78 21.90
CA VAL A 63 -1.68 -8.57 20.66
C VAL A 63 -1.26 -9.93 20.14
N VAL A 64 -1.64 -10.20 18.90
CA VAL A 64 -1.39 -11.49 18.26
C VAL A 64 -0.41 -11.36 17.09
N GLY A 65 -0.26 -10.16 16.52
CA GLY A 65 0.75 -9.86 15.52
C GLY A 65 1.04 -8.38 15.44
N GLU A 66 2.23 -8.03 14.94
CA GLU A 66 2.65 -6.64 14.83
C GLU A 66 3.54 -6.45 13.60
N MET A 67 3.38 -5.32 12.94
CA MET A 67 4.25 -4.85 11.86
C MET A 67 4.77 -3.47 12.19
N ARG A 68 6.05 -3.24 11.89
CA ARG A 68 6.71 -1.95 12.09
C ARG A 68 7.40 -1.49 10.83
N GLN A 69 7.32 -0.20 10.55
CA GLN A 69 8.11 0.46 9.52
C GLN A 69 8.67 1.79 10.04
N LEU A 70 9.97 1.98 9.85
CA LEU A 70 10.61 3.28 9.98
C LEU A 70 10.54 4.03 8.65
N THR A 71 10.12 5.29 8.66
CA THR A 71 10.01 6.10 7.45
C THR A 71 10.23 7.59 7.71
N CYS A 72 10.91 8.24 6.77
CA CYS A 72 10.89 9.69 6.55
C CYS A 72 10.20 10.05 5.22
N SER A 73 9.69 9.04 4.49
CA SER A 73 8.93 9.21 3.28
C SER A 73 7.48 9.55 3.63
N PRO A 74 6.87 10.55 2.96
CA PRO A 74 5.46 10.86 3.09
C PRO A 74 4.57 9.77 2.48
N GLN A 75 5.10 8.84 1.68
CA GLN A 75 4.36 7.67 1.20
C GLN A 75 4.65 6.43 2.04
N LEU A 76 3.57 5.74 2.41
CA LEU A 76 3.58 4.50 3.17
C LEU A 76 3.20 3.33 2.27
N SER A 77 3.99 2.27 2.33
CA SER A 77 3.72 1.03 1.61
C SER A 77 4.47 -0.09 2.30
N PHE A 78 3.75 -0.86 3.12
CA PHE A 78 4.28 -2.09 3.69
C PHE A 78 3.22 -3.16 3.80
N SER A 79 3.67 -4.39 3.60
CA SER A 79 2.83 -5.57 3.67
C SER A 79 3.67 -6.75 4.12
N GLY A 80 3.07 -7.64 4.88
CA GLY A 80 3.79 -8.81 5.37
C GLY A 80 2.86 -9.85 5.99
N PRO A 81 3.37 -11.08 6.15
CA PRO A 81 2.66 -12.12 6.87
C PRO A 81 2.65 -11.81 8.37
N LEU A 82 1.49 -12.00 8.99
CA LEU A 82 1.31 -12.12 10.42
C LEU A 82 1.20 -13.61 10.76
N SER A 83 2.28 -14.15 11.32
CA SER A 83 2.35 -15.55 11.73
C SER A 83 1.53 -15.76 12.99
N LEU A 84 0.24 -15.98 12.80
CA LEU A 84 -0.71 -16.35 13.83
C LEU A 84 -0.88 -17.87 13.78
N ALA A 85 -0.39 -18.60 14.77
CA ALA A 85 -0.77 -20.01 14.89
C ALA A 85 -2.22 -20.07 15.42
N PRO A 86 -3.16 -20.80 14.77
CA PRO A 86 -2.99 -21.73 13.65
C PRO A 86 -3.31 -21.16 12.24
N THR A 87 -3.70 -19.90 12.11
CA THR A 87 -4.13 -19.30 10.81
C THR A 87 -3.18 -18.19 10.39
N ALA A 88 -2.40 -18.37 9.32
CA ALA A 88 -1.54 -17.30 8.81
C ALA A 88 -2.40 -16.18 8.17
N PHE A 89 -2.18 -14.91 8.51
CA PHE A 89 -2.83 -13.78 7.85
C PHE A 89 -1.78 -12.93 7.15
N SER A 90 -2.18 -12.12 6.17
CA SER A 90 -1.34 -11.07 5.60
C SER A 90 -1.96 -9.71 5.88
N LEU A 91 -1.16 -8.79 6.38
CA LEU A 91 -1.54 -7.41 6.59
C LEU A 91 -0.86 -6.54 5.55
N SER A 92 -1.60 -5.55 5.02
CA SER A 92 -1.05 -4.51 4.16
C SER A 92 -1.53 -3.14 4.62
N LEU A 93 -0.62 -2.16 4.63
CA LEU A 93 -0.93 -0.76 4.86
C LEU A 93 -0.28 0.07 3.75
N TYR A 94 -1.12 0.82 3.05
CA TYR A 94 -0.72 1.81 2.05
C TYR A 94 -1.26 3.16 2.47
N GLY A 95 -0.59 4.24 2.08
CA GLY A 95 -1.09 5.55 2.44
C GLY A 95 -0.13 6.69 2.20
N SER A 96 -0.53 7.86 2.67
CA SER A 96 0.29 9.05 2.72
C SER A 96 0.24 9.70 4.09
N LEU A 97 1.35 10.30 4.50
CA LEU A 97 1.50 11.00 5.77
C LEU A 97 1.89 12.45 5.48
N THR A 98 1.13 13.38 6.05
CA THR A 98 1.37 14.82 5.94
C THR A 98 1.49 15.44 7.33
N GLU A 99 2.46 16.32 7.52
CA GLU A 99 2.63 17.07 8.77
C GLU A 99 1.81 18.36 8.71
N GLU A 100 0.85 18.52 9.63
CA GLU A 100 -0.03 19.68 9.67
C GLU A 100 -0.25 20.14 11.11
N ASN A 101 0.08 21.39 11.43
CA ASN A 101 -0.26 22.03 12.71
C ASN A 101 0.10 21.16 13.94
N ALA A 102 1.33 20.63 13.98
CA ALA A 102 1.84 19.71 15.01
C ALA A 102 1.09 18.36 15.14
N SER A 103 0.27 17.99 14.15
CA SER A 103 -0.36 16.68 14.02
C SER A 103 0.09 16.02 12.72
N LEU A 104 -0.16 14.71 12.61
CA LEU A 104 0.01 13.99 11.36
C LEU A 104 -1.37 13.74 10.74
N LEU A 105 -1.52 13.99 9.45
CA LEU A 105 -2.67 13.56 8.67
C LEU A 105 -2.27 12.32 7.90
N LEU A 106 -2.90 11.20 8.25
CA LEU A 106 -2.70 9.90 7.62
C LEU A 106 -3.88 9.63 6.69
N GLU A 107 -3.63 9.59 5.39
CA GLU A 107 -4.51 8.93 4.43
C GLU A 107 -4.07 7.47 4.34
N TYR A 108 -4.98 6.52 4.58
CA TYR A 108 -4.62 5.12 4.63
C TYR A 108 -5.56 4.22 3.85
N ARG A 109 -5.03 3.08 3.43
CA ARG A 109 -5.74 1.90 2.99
C ARG A 109 -5.10 0.69 3.66
N ILE A 110 -5.84 0.06 4.56
CA ILE A 110 -5.42 -1.14 5.30
C ILE A 110 -6.15 -2.35 4.75
N GLY A 111 -5.43 -3.46 4.58
CA GLY A 111 -5.95 -4.73 4.13
C GLY A 111 -5.55 -5.87 5.06
N LEU A 112 -6.50 -6.76 5.35
CA LEU A 112 -6.26 -8.01 6.04
C LEU A 112 -6.73 -9.16 5.15
N THR A 113 -5.83 -10.07 4.83
CA THR A 113 -6.12 -11.25 4.03
C THR A 113 -5.94 -12.50 4.89
N SER A 114 -6.97 -13.34 4.90
CA SER A 114 -6.97 -14.63 5.58
C SER A 114 -7.14 -15.77 4.58
N PRO A 115 -6.48 -16.92 4.78
CA PRO A 115 -6.78 -18.13 4.05
C PRO A 115 -8.10 -18.71 4.60
N ALA A 116 -9.17 -18.69 3.81
CA ALA A 116 -10.34 -19.50 4.11
C ALA A 116 -10.12 -20.89 3.50
N VAL A 117 -10.00 -21.90 4.36
CA VAL A 117 -10.00 -23.29 3.93
C VAL A 117 -11.45 -23.77 3.99
N THR A 118 -12.10 -23.85 2.83
CA THR A 118 -13.43 -24.45 2.74
C THR A 118 -13.25 -25.92 2.38
N VAL A 119 -13.46 -26.81 3.36
CA VAL A 119 -13.42 -28.26 3.11
C VAL A 119 -14.82 -28.72 2.68
N THR A 120 -15.01 -28.93 1.38
CA THR A 120 -16.21 -29.61 0.88
C THR A 120 -16.03 -31.11 1.02
N THR A 121 -16.67 -31.72 2.02
CA THR A 121 -16.78 -33.18 2.11
C THR A 121 -17.88 -33.66 1.17
N SER A 122 -17.53 -34.04 -0.05
CA SER A 122 -18.42 -34.81 -0.94
C SER A 122 -18.37 -36.30 -0.55
N PRO A 123 -19.53 -36.96 -0.30
CA PRO A 123 -19.59 -38.38 0.01
C PRO A 123 -19.54 -39.20 -1.29
N SER A 124 -18.41 -39.20 -2.00
CA SER A 124 -18.22 -40.08 -3.16
C SER A 124 -16.75 -40.13 -3.57
N SER A 125 -16.30 -41.30 -4.02
CA SER A 125 -14.92 -41.77 -4.25
C SER A 125 -14.13 -41.06 -5.36
N ALA A 126 -14.18 -39.74 -5.43
CA ALA A 126 -13.44 -38.90 -6.38
C ALA A 126 -12.30 -38.13 -5.69
N PRO A 127 -11.22 -37.75 -6.41
CA PRO A 127 -10.11 -37.00 -5.82
C PRO A 127 -10.61 -35.71 -5.16
N ARG A 128 -10.25 -35.55 -3.88
CA ARG A 128 -10.70 -34.47 -3.00
C ARG A 128 -10.18 -33.13 -3.52
N ALA A 129 -11.03 -32.34 -4.19
CA ALA A 129 -10.68 -30.99 -4.58
C ALA A 129 -10.65 -30.09 -3.34
N VAL A 130 -9.47 -29.55 -3.00
CA VAL A 130 -9.31 -28.54 -1.95
C VAL A 130 -9.28 -27.19 -2.65
N SER A 131 -10.28 -26.33 -2.38
CA SER A 131 -10.26 -24.93 -2.80
C SER A 131 -9.87 -24.07 -1.61
N THR A 132 -8.80 -23.30 -1.74
CA THR A 132 -8.44 -22.26 -0.79
C THR A 132 -9.03 -20.95 -1.28
N GLN A 133 -10.09 -20.47 -0.64
CA GLN A 133 -10.67 -19.17 -0.96
C GLN A 133 -10.04 -18.13 -0.03
N GLN A 134 -9.41 -17.08 -0.55
CA GLN A 134 -8.85 -16.05 0.33
C GLN A 134 -9.96 -15.04 0.67
N ALA A 135 -10.20 -14.83 1.96
CA ALA A 135 -11.08 -13.77 2.41
C ALA A 135 -10.23 -12.52 2.65
N GLN A 136 -10.47 -11.48 1.86
CA GLN A 136 -9.81 -10.19 1.95
C GLN A 136 -10.78 -9.14 2.49
N GLN A 137 -10.32 -8.39 3.48
CA GLN A 137 -11.04 -7.27 4.09
C GLN A 137 -10.18 -6.03 3.92
N THR A 138 -10.77 -4.91 3.50
CA THR A 138 -10.04 -3.65 3.31
C THR A 138 -10.83 -2.49 3.89
N CYS A 139 -10.13 -1.53 4.47
CA CYS A 139 -10.67 -0.24 4.91
C CYS A 139 -9.75 0.87 4.43
N GLU A 140 -10.33 2.00 4.04
CA GLU A 140 -9.60 3.20 3.68
C GLU A 140 -10.22 4.41 4.37
N GLY A 141 -9.41 5.45 4.58
CA GLY A 141 -9.87 6.64 5.25
C GLY A 141 -8.77 7.65 5.48
N MET A 142 -9.14 8.73 6.15
CA MET A 142 -8.23 9.80 6.56
C MET A 142 -8.34 9.99 8.06
N LEU A 143 -7.20 10.05 8.73
CA LEU A 143 -7.10 10.10 10.18
C LEU A 143 -6.10 11.17 10.60
N ARG A 144 -6.53 12.05 11.51
CA ARG A 144 -5.61 12.97 12.18
C ARG A 144 -4.99 12.26 13.38
N VAL A 145 -3.73 11.90 13.25
CA VAL A 145 -2.94 11.12 14.19
C VAL A 145 -2.15 12.06 15.11
N LYS A 146 -2.28 11.82 16.41
CA LYS A 146 -1.37 12.31 17.44
C LYS A 146 -0.31 11.26 17.68
N LEU A 147 0.92 11.70 17.92
CA LEU A 147 2.02 10.80 18.22
C LEU A 147 1.73 9.98 19.47
N ASP A 148 2.24 8.75 19.48
CA ASP A 148 2.16 7.80 20.59
C ASP A 148 0.72 7.45 21.03
N THR A 149 -0.25 7.71 20.14
CA THR A 149 -1.66 7.39 20.35
C THR A 149 -2.07 6.24 19.43
N SER A 150 -2.80 5.28 19.98
CA SER A 150 -3.28 4.11 19.24
C SER A 150 -4.65 4.38 18.62
N TYR A 151 -4.81 4.04 17.33
CA TYR A 151 -6.02 4.24 16.55
C TYR A 151 -6.47 2.94 15.90
N GLN A 152 -7.69 2.51 16.17
CA GLN A 152 -8.28 1.34 15.52
C GLN A 152 -8.66 1.67 14.07
N LEU A 153 -8.07 0.97 13.10
CA LEU A 153 -8.28 1.23 11.67
C LEU A 153 -9.24 0.22 11.02
N LEU A 154 -9.26 -1.01 11.51
CA LEU A 154 -10.04 -2.10 10.93
C LEU A 154 -10.41 -3.12 12.02
N LYS A 155 -11.66 -3.58 12.01
CA LYS A 155 -12.13 -4.67 12.87
C LYS A 155 -12.83 -5.73 12.01
N VAL A 156 -12.39 -6.98 12.13
CA VAL A 156 -12.89 -8.14 11.37
C VAL A 156 -13.10 -9.29 12.33
N GLY A 157 -14.36 -9.60 12.66
CA GLY A 157 -14.67 -10.58 13.70
C GLY A 157 -14.01 -10.21 15.03
N ASP A 158 -13.20 -11.13 15.57
CA ASP A 158 -12.45 -10.93 16.82
C ASP A 158 -11.12 -10.19 16.62
N LEU A 159 -10.70 -9.97 15.36
CA LEU A 159 -9.46 -9.28 15.04
C LEU A 159 -9.68 -7.76 14.97
N ALA A 160 -8.82 -7.01 15.65
CA ALA A 160 -8.78 -5.55 15.57
C ALA A 160 -7.36 -5.08 15.23
N CYS A 161 -7.23 -4.31 14.15
CA CYS A 161 -5.98 -3.69 13.72
C CYS A 161 -5.92 -2.26 14.26
N ALA A 162 -4.86 -1.95 14.99
CA ALA A 162 -4.60 -0.63 15.53
C ALA A 162 -3.26 -0.08 15.04
N LEU A 163 -3.23 1.21 14.71
CA LEU A 163 -2.05 1.93 14.26
C LEU A 163 -1.58 2.90 15.34
N THR A 164 -0.26 2.94 15.56
CA THR A 164 0.42 3.91 16.40
C THR A 164 1.57 4.50 15.60
N ILE A 165 1.75 5.82 15.65
CA ILE A 165 2.90 6.50 15.04
C ILE A 165 3.68 7.18 16.16
N SER A 166 4.96 6.87 16.27
CA SER A 166 5.88 7.46 17.24
C SER A 166 7.03 8.15 16.53
N LYS A 167 7.75 9.02 17.25
CA LYS A 167 9.03 9.54 16.77
C LYS A 167 10.05 8.40 16.79
N ALA A 168 10.77 8.21 15.69
CA ALA A 168 11.91 7.31 15.69
C ALA A 168 13.07 7.93 16.49
N PRO A 169 13.89 7.12 17.18
CA PRO A 169 15.05 7.58 17.95
C PRO A 169 16.15 8.17 17.08
#